data_AF-A0A3T0N1Q8-F1
#
_entry.id   AF-A0A3T0N1Q8-F1
#
_cell.length_a   1.000
_cell.length_b   1.000
_cell.length_c   1.000
_cell.angle_alpha   90.00
_cell.angle_beta   90.00
_cell.angle_gamma   90.00
#
_symmetry.space_group_name_H-M   'P 1'
#
loop_
_entity.id
_entity.type
_entity.pdbx_description
1 polymer ?
#
loop_
_entity_poly.entity_id
_entity_poly.type
_entity_poly.pdbx_seq_one_letter_code
_entity_poly.pdbx_strand_id
1 'polypeptide(L)'
;MQNPERSPQDLRNQLSANLLKLTDGMVVSQICKKANISRNQFNRYLTGESFPRPDVLDRICTFFGVDANILLRPLGNAPETPERIVLRHAIRAGRFDCAGDLTLAVMTVRSFYKTYEARCILAQCAGVLSPCDFQMLAEEAGFSDLQPEPIAILSHPPETPKPEQIH
;
A
#
# COMPACT_ATOMS: atom_id res chain seq x y z
N MET A 1 11.89 -17.32 -3.68
CA MET A 1 12.28 -16.02 -4.26
C MET A 1 13.22 -15.34 -3.27
N GLN A 2 14.50 -15.20 -3.62
CA GLN A 2 15.44 -14.42 -2.82
C GLN A 2 15.04 -12.95 -2.98
N ASN A 3 14.64 -12.29 -1.89
CA ASN A 3 14.52 -10.84 -1.88
C ASN A 3 15.95 -10.31 -1.99
N PRO A 4 16.34 -9.54 -3.02
CA PRO A 4 17.70 -9.00 -3.08
C PRO A 4 17.97 -8.22 -1.79
N GLU A 5 19.12 -8.47 -1.14
CA GLU A 5 19.50 -7.73 0.06
C GLU A 5 19.49 -6.24 -0.27
N ARG A 6 18.62 -5.48 0.41
CA ARG A 6 18.51 -4.04 0.19
C ARG A 6 19.68 -3.34 0.83
N SER A 7 20.30 -2.42 0.10
CA SER A 7 21.35 -1.60 0.67
C SER A 7 20.78 -0.65 1.73
N PRO A 8 21.60 -0.17 2.67
CA PRO A 8 21.19 0.89 3.59
C PRO A 8 20.69 2.16 2.87
N GLN A 9 21.17 2.43 1.65
CA GLN A 9 20.68 3.54 0.83
C GLN A 9 19.24 3.30 0.36
N ASP A 10 18.90 2.10 -0.08
CA ASP A 10 17.55 1.76 -0.54
C ASP A 10 16.52 1.94 0.58
N LEU A 11 16.88 1.54 1.80
CA LEU A 11 16.04 1.71 2.99
C LEU A 11 15.86 3.19 3.36
N ARG A 12 16.89 4.04 3.17
CA ARG A 12 16.76 5.50 3.36
C ARG A 12 15.88 6.14 2.29
N ASN A 13 16.05 5.74 1.04
CA ASN A 13 15.21 6.20 -0.07
C ASN A 13 13.75 5.81 0.14
N GLN A 14 13.49 4.59 0.64
CA GLN A 14 12.16 4.12 0.98
C GLN A 14 11.52 4.96 2.09
N LEU A 15 12.27 5.25 3.16
CA LEU A 15 11.80 6.13 4.23
C LEU A 15 11.50 7.54 3.70
N SER A 16 12.42 8.13 2.95
CA SER A 16 12.29 9.45 2.34
C SER A 16 11.01 9.54 1.48
N ALA A 17 10.81 8.59 0.57
CA ALA A 17 9.63 8.55 -0.29
C ALA A 17 8.31 8.46 0.51
N ASN A 18 8.31 7.69 1.60
CA ASN A 18 7.16 7.58 2.48
C ASN A 18 6.92 8.86 3.28
N LEU A 19 7.96 9.47 3.84
CA LEU A 19 7.84 10.73 4.56
C LEU A 19 7.34 11.85 3.65
N LEU A 20 7.83 11.94 2.41
CA LEU A 20 7.34 12.92 1.43
C LEU A 20 5.83 12.79 1.21
N LYS A 21 5.34 11.56 1.01
CA LYS A 21 3.89 11.29 0.91
C LYS A 21 3.13 11.62 2.19
N LEU A 22 3.65 11.25 3.35
CA LEU A 22 3.03 11.57 4.64
C LEU A 22 2.98 13.06 4.90
N THR A 23 3.91 13.83 4.35
CA THR A 23 3.98 15.29 4.51
C THR A 23 3.24 16.07 3.43
N ASP A 24 2.61 15.39 2.46
CA ASP A 24 1.93 16.05 1.35
C ASP A 24 0.83 17.00 1.86
N GLY A 25 0.76 18.20 1.28
CA GLY A 25 -0.14 19.26 1.72
C GLY A 25 0.11 19.84 3.12
N MET A 26 1.18 19.44 3.83
CA MET A 26 1.46 19.90 5.20
C MET A 26 2.72 20.77 5.32
N VAL A 27 2.71 21.65 6.33
CA VAL A 27 3.85 22.53 6.62
C VAL A 27 4.85 21.83 7.54
N VAL A 28 6.02 21.48 7.00
CA VAL A 28 7.09 20.74 7.72
C VAL A 28 7.46 21.34 9.08
N SER A 29 7.47 22.67 9.20
CA SER A 29 7.80 23.34 10.48
C SER A 29 6.77 23.07 11.58
N GLN A 30 5.49 22.91 11.23
CA GLN A 30 4.44 22.56 12.18
C GLN A 30 4.54 21.09 12.59
N ILE A 31 4.86 20.20 11.64
CA ILE A 31 5.11 18.78 11.90
C ILE A 31 6.24 18.63 12.92
N CYS A 32 7.40 19.25 12.67
CA CYS A 32 8.56 19.17 13.54
C CYS A 32 8.25 19.63 14.98
N LYS A 33 7.48 20.71 15.13
CA LYS A 33 7.06 21.21 16.45
C LYS A 33 6.13 20.23 17.17
N LYS A 34 5.12 19.70 16.48
CA LYS A 34 4.14 18.78 17.06
C LYS A 34 4.74 17.40 17.40
N ALA A 35 5.58 16.87 16.52
CA ALA A 35 6.26 15.59 16.72
C ALA A 35 7.47 15.68 17.68
N ASN A 36 7.85 16.89 18.11
CA ASN A 36 9.03 17.15 18.92
C ASN A 36 10.33 16.60 18.26
N ILE A 37 10.56 16.98 17.01
CA ILE A 37 11.72 16.58 16.20
C ILE A 37 12.43 17.83 15.67
N SER A 38 13.77 17.81 15.68
CA SER A 38 14.54 18.90 15.08
C SER A 38 14.28 19.01 13.58
N ARG A 39 14.01 20.23 13.09
CA ARG A 39 13.77 20.47 11.66
C ARG A 39 14.94 20.03 10.78
N ASN A 40 16.18 20.23 11.25
CA ASN A 40 17.36 19.81 10.51
C ASN A 40 17.44 18.29 10.42
N GLN A 41 17.12 17.56 11.49
CA GLN A 41 17.06 16.10 11.46
C GLN A 41 15.96 15.61 10.52
N PHE A 42 14.76 16.18 10.63
CA PHE A 42 13.63 15.78 9.79
C PHE A 42 13.89 16.04 8.29
N ASN A 43 14.50 17.17 7.94
CA ASN A 43 14.90 17.44 6.55
C ASN A 43 15.89 16.41 6.02
N ARG A 44 16.85 15.96 6.84
CA ARG A 44 17.79 14.89 6.46
C ARG A 44 17.11 13.53 6.28
N TYR A 45 15.97 13.30 6.93
CA TYR A 45 15.17 12.10 6.70
C TYR A 45 14.37 12.22 5.40
N LEU A 46 13.81 13.40 5.11
CA LEU A 46 13.12 13.70 3.86
C LEU A 46 14.05 13.57 2.64
N THR A 47 15.34 13.91 2.76
CA THR A 47 16.32 13.76 1.67
C THR A 47 16.99 12.39 1.63
N GLY A 48 16.70 11.48 2.58
CA GLY A 48 17.32 10.16 2.64
C GLY A 48 18.80 10.17 3.04
N GLU A 49 19.28 11.25 3.67
CA GLU A 49 20.67 11.37 4.11
C GLU A 49 20.98 10.59 5.38
N SER A 50 19.99 10.35 6.24
CA SER A 50 20.19 9.68 7.53
C SER A 50 18.97 8.89 7.99
N PHE A 51 19.18 7.98 8.96
CA PHE A 51 18.10 7.28 9.64
C PHE A 51 17.70 7.99 10.94
N PRO A 52 16.40 8.02 11.27
CA PRO A 52 15.96 8.35 12.61
C PRO A 52 16.46 7.28 13.59
N ARG A 53 16.86 7.72 14.78
CA ARG A 53 17.08 6.81 15.92
C ARG A 53 15.73 6.19 16.34
N PRO A 54 15.71 5.05 17.03
CA PRO A 54 14.47 4.37 17.41
C PRO A 54 13.44 5.27 18.12
N ASP A 55 13.89 6.14 19.03
CA ASP A 55 13.05 7.09 19.77
C ASP A 55 12.48 8.23 18.89
N VAL A 56 13.20 8.61 17.84
CA VAL A 56 12.73 9.60 16.86
C VAL A 56 11.78 8.95 15.87
N LEU A 57 12.07 7.72 15.45
CA LEU A 57 11.20 6.93 14.58
C LEU A 57 9.84 6.70 15.25
N ASP A 58 9.82 6.33 16.53
CA ASP A 58 8.58 6.15 17.30
C ASP A 58 7.70 7.41 17.32
N ARG A 59 8.33 8.60 17.49
CA ARG A 59 7.64 9.89 17.41
C ARG A 59 7.06 10.19 16.03
N ILE A 60 7.81 9.86 14.96
CA ILE A 60 7.33 9.98 13.57
C ILE A 60 6.12 9.07 13.38
N CYS A 61 6.25 7.78 13.73
CA CYS A 61 5.21 6.77 13.62
C CYS A 61 3.93 7.19 14.36
N THR A 62 4.08 7.62 15.62
CA THR A 62 2.97 8.10 16.45
C THR A 62 2.29 9.33 15.86
N PHE A 63 3.06 10.30 15.35
CA PHE A 63 2.51 11.53 14.76
C PHE A 63 1.67 11.25 13.51
N PHE A 64 2.10 10.31 12.67
CA PHE A 64 1.41 9.97 11.41
C PHE A 64 0.44 8.80 11.52
N GLY A 65 0.38 8.10 12.66
CA GLY A 65 -0.46 6.90 12.82
C GLY A 65 -0.01 5.72 11.97
N VAL A 66 1.31 5.57 11.77
CA VAL A 66 1.94 4.50 10.97
C VAL A 66 2.86 3.64 11.82
N ASP A 67 3.34 2.53 11.27
CA ASP A 67 4.31 1.64 11.92
C ASP A 67 5.73 1.80 11.34
N ALA A 68 6.70 1.09 11.91
CA ALA A 68 8.09 1.09 11.41
C ALA A 68 8.26 0.47 10.01
N ASN A 69 7.21 -0.14 9.42
CA ASN A 69 7.28 -0.64 8.05
C ASN A 69 7.43 0.49 7.02
N ILE A 70 7.27 1.76 7.41
CA ILE A 70 7.66 2.91 6.57
C ILE A 70 9.14 2.89 6.17
N LEU A 71 10.00 2.14 6.87
CA LEU A 71 11.40 1.92 6.46
C LEU A 71 11.53 0.86 5.35
N LEU A 72 10.57 -0.06 5.29
CA LEU A 72 10.68 -1.30 4.53
C LEU A 72 9.73 -1.37 3.33
N ARG A 73 8.63 -0.61 3.31
CA ARG A 73 7.59 -0.76 2.30
C ARG A 73 6.97 0.58 1.95
N PRO A 74 6.54 0.78 0.69
CA PRO A 74 5.72 1.92 0.32
C PRO A 74 4.45 2.01 1.17
N LEU A 75 4.06 3.23 1.52
CA LEU A 75 2.75 3.50 2.13
C LEU A 75 1.62 3.01 1.24
N GLY A 76 0.55 2.51 1.86
CA GLY A 76 -0.58 1.89 1.17
C GLY A 76 -0.42 0.39 0.92
N ASN A 77 0.79 -0.16 1.10
CA ASN A 77 0.98 -1.62 1.10
C ASN A 77 0.73 -2.16 2.50
N ALA A 78 -0.42 -2.81 2.71
CA ALA A 78 -0.73 -3.46 3.99
C ALA A 78 0.39 -4.45 4.39
N PRO A 79 0.80 -4.47 5.68
CA PRO A 79 1.80 -5.41 6.17
C PRO A 79 1.32 -6.85 5.95
N GLU A 80 2.25 -7.75 5.60
CA GLU A 80 1.96 -9.18 5.48
C GLU A 80 1.86 -9.79 6.87
N THR A 81 0.69 -9.69 7.49
CA THR A 81 0.37 -10.47 8.69
C THR A 81 0.21 -11.95 8.32
N PRO A 82 0.38 -12.89 9.27
CA PRO A 82 0.13 -14.32 9.01
C PRO A 82 -1.25 -14.58 8.38
N GLU A 83 -2.28 -13.89 8.84
CA GLU A 83 -3.66 -13.99 8.34
C GLU A 83 -3.74 -13.51 6.89
N ARG A 84 -3.10 -12.38 6.57
CA ARG A 84 -3.04 -11.84 5.21
C ARG A 84 -2.30 -12.77 4.26
N ILE A 85 -1.21 -13.40 4.71
CA ILE A 85 -0.45 -14.39 3.93
C ILE A 85 -1.34 -15.59 3.60
N VAL A 86 -2.03 -16.14 4.60
CA VAL A 86 -2.96 -17.28 4.43
C VAL A 86 -4.09 -16.91 3.46
N LEU A 87 -4.69 -15.73 3.63
CA LEU A 87 -5.76 -15.25 2.77
C LEU A 87 -5.29 -15.06 1.33
N ARG A 88 -4.10 -14.48 1.12
CA ARG A 88 -3.46 -14.35 -0.20
C ARG A 88 -3.32 -15.70 -0.89
N HIS A 89 -2.84 -16.71 -0.16
CA HIS A 89 -2.71 -18.07 -0.68
C HIS A 89 -4.07 -18.72 -0.97
N ALA A 90 -5.09 -18.48 -0.16
CA ALA A 90 -6.44 -18.97 -0.41
C ALA A 90 -7.04 -18.36 -1.68
N ILE A 91 -6.93 -17.04 -1.86
CA ILE A 91 -7.40 -16.31 -3.05
C ILE A 91 -6.71 -16.82 -4.30
N ARG A 92 -5.38 -16.87 -4.32
CA ARG A 92 -4.60 -17.33 -5.49
C ARG A 92 -4.87 -18.79 -5.85
N ALA A 93 -5.22 -19.61 -4.88
CA ALA A 93 -5.58 -21.01 -5.09
C ALA A 93 -7.05 -21.21 -5.48
N GLY A 94 -7.85 -20.13 -5.60
CA GLY A 94 -9.28 -20.21 -5.87
C GLY A 94 -10.09 -20.85 -4.73
N ARG A 95 -9.56 -20.85 -3.49
CA ARG A 95 -10.19 -21.45 -2.29
C ARG A 95 -10.90 -20.42 -1.40
N PHE A 96 -11.01 -19.19 -1.88
CA PHE A 96 -11.70 -18.10 -1.19
C PHE A 96 -12.76 -17.55 -2.14
N ASP A 97 -14.03 -17.67 -1.77
CA ASP A 97 -15.16 -17.15 -2.51
C ASP A 97 -15.93 -16.18 -1.61
N CYS A 98 -16.11 -14.95 -2.11
CA CYS A 98 -16.88 -13.90 -1.43
C CYS A 98 -17.89 -13.24 -2.37
N ALA A 99 -18.18 -13.83 -3.54
CA ALA A 99 -19.01 -13.19 -4.55
C ALA A 99 -20.44 -12.87 -4.06
N GLY A 100 -20.97 -13.68 -3.13
CA GLY A 100 -22.28 -13.48 -2.50
C GLY A 100 -22.28 -12.63 -1.22
N ASP A 101 -21.12 -12.15 -0.77
CA ASP A 101 -20.98 -11.33 0.44
C ASP A 101 -20.21 -10.04 0.12
N LEU A 102 -20.96 -8.98 -0.20
CA LEU A 102 -20.39 -7.69 -0.57
C LEU A 102 -19.54 -7.09 0.56
N THR A 103 -19.89 -7.33 1.82
CA THR A 103 -19.12 -6.81 2.96
C THR A 103 -17.76 -7.48 3.03
N LEU A 104 -17.73 -8.81 2.91
CA LEU A 104 -16.48 -9.57 2.86
C LEU A 104 -15.64 -9.21 1.62
N ALA A 105 -16.29 -9.00 0.46
CA ALA A 105 -15.62 -8.57 -0.76
C ALA A 105 -14.94 -7.21 -0.57
N VAL A 106 -15.66 -6.20 -0.05
CA VAL A 106 -15.12 -4.85 0.22
C VAL A 106 -13.93 -4.92 1.20
N MET A 107 -14.08 -5.66 2.30
CA MET A 107 -12.98 -5.83 3.28
C MET A 107 -11.75 -6.48 2.64
N THR A 108 -11.96 -7.47 1.77
CA THR A 108 -10.88 -8.19 1.11
C THR A 108 -10.16 -7.31 0.08
N VAL A 109 -10.88 -6.61 -0.80
CA VAL A 109 -10.24 -5.75 -1.81
C VAL A 109 -9.49 -4.58 -1.19
N ARG A 110 -10.00 -3.99 -0.09
CA ARG A 110 -9.27 -2.95 0.67
C ARG A 110 -7.99 -3.48 1.27
N SER A 111 -8.03 -4.70 1.80
CA SER A 111 -6.83 -5.36 2.31
C SER A 111 -5.82 -5.56 1.17
N PHE A 112 -6.27 -5.95 -0.01
CA PHE A 112 -5.46 -6.23 -1.20
C PHE A 112 -5.45 -5.08 -2.23
N TYR A 113 -5.46 -3.82 -1.76
CA TYR A 113 -5.54 -2.63 -2.60
C TYR A 113 -4.51 -2.60 -3.74
N LYS A 114 -4.97 -2.36 -4.98
CA LYS A 114 -4.15 -2.35 -6.21
C LYS A 114 -3.29 -3.60 -6.42
N THR A 115 -3.71 -4.76 -5.93
CA THR A 115 -2.98 -6.03 -6.13
C THR A 115 -3.73 -7.01 -7.04
N TYR A 116 -3.04 -8.09 -7.42
CA TYR A 116 -3.64 -9.19 -8.19
C TYR A 116 -4.75 -9.90 -7.41
N GLU A 117 -4.65 -10.01 -6.09
CA GLU A 117 -5.67 -10.65 -5.26
C GLU A 117 -6.98 -9.87 -5.30
N ALA A 118 -6.92 -8.54 -5.28
CA ALA A 118 -8.13 -7.73 -5.47
C ALA A 118 -8.74 -7.94 -6.86
N ARG A 119 -7.93 -8.11 -7.92
CA ARG A 119 -8.44 -8.50 -9.25
C ARG A 119 -9.11 -9.88 -9.24
N CYS A 120 -8.58 -10.86 -8.51
CA CYS A 120 -9.23 -12.15 -8.34
C CYS A 120 -10.61 -12.00 -7.69
N ILE A 121 -10.72 -11.19 -6.64
CA ILE A 121 -12.01 -10.93 -5.99
C ILE A 121 -12.99 -10.22 -6.94
N LEU A 122 -12.53 -9.19 -7.65
CA LEU A 122 -13.35 -8.50 -8.65
C LEU A 122 -13.84 -9.47 -9.73
N ALA A 123 -12.99 -10.36 -10.23
CA ALA A 123 -13.37 -11.36 -11.22
C ALA A 123 -14.38 -12.38 -10.68
N GLN A 124 -14.35 -12.72 -9.39
CA GLN A 124 -15.36 -13.56 -8.75
C GLN A 124 -16.70 -12.85 -8.64
N CYS A 125 -16.69 -11.56 -8.29
CA CYS A 125 -17.89 -10.75 -8.15
C CYS A 125 -18.51 -10.32 -9.50
N ALA A 126 -17.74 -10.41 -10.59
CA ALA A 126 -18.20 -10.09 -11.93
C ALA A 126 -19.32 -11.05 -12.37
N GLY A 127 -20.50 -10.49 -12.66
CA GLY A 127 -21.71 -11.24 -13.00
C GLY A 127 -22.57 -11.67 -11.81
N VAL A 128 -22.12 -11.45 -10.57
CA VAL A 128 -22.91 -11.67 -9.35
C VAL A 128 -23.45 -10.36 -8.79
N LEU A 129 -22.64 -9.31 -8.82
CA LEU A 129 -23.02 -7.98 -8.35
C LEU A 129 -23.74 -7.15 -9.42
N SER A 130 -24.54 -6.19 -8.98
CA SER A 130 -25.07 -5.16 -9.88
C SER A 130 -23.93 -4.31 -10.47
N PRO A 131 -24.09 -3.67 -11.63
CA PRO A 131 -23.05 -2.82 -12.20
C PRO A 131 -22.61 -1.68 -11.26
N CYS A 132 -23.53 -1.14 -10.46
CA CYS A 132 -23.23 -0.08 -9.50
C CYS A 132 -22.38 -0.61 -8.33
N ASP A 133 -22.75 -1.77 -7.77
CA ASP A 133 -22.00 -2.39 -6.67
C ASP A 133 -20.63 -2.88 -7.14
N PHE A 134 -20.54 -3.39 -8.36
CA PHE A 134 -19.27 -3.78 -8.97
C PHE A 134 -18.35 -2.56 -9.13
N GLN A 135 -18.87 -1.44 -9.63
CA GLN A 135 -18.08 -0.22 -9.81
C GLN A 135 -17.59 0.31 -8.46
N MET A 136 -18.45 0.34 -7.43
CA MET A 136 -18.07 0.67 -6.07
C MET A 136 -16.95 -0.25 -5.56
N LEU A 137 -17.09 -1.56 -5.74
CA LEU A 137 -16.09 -2.54 -5.32
C LEU A 137 -14.76 -2.36 -6.05
N ALA A 138 -14.78 -2.03 -7.34
CA ALA A 138 -13.59 -1.74 -8.14
C ALA A 138 -12.86 -0.49 -7.64
N GLU A 139 -13.59 0.57 -7.28
CA GLU A 139 -13.03 1.79 -6.69
C GLU A 139 -12.37 1.50 -5.33
N GLU A 140 -13.02 0.71 -4.48
CA GLU A 140 -12.48 0.26 -3.19
C GLU A 140 -11.23 -0.62 -3.34
N ALA A 141 -11.12 -1.35 -4.45
CA ALA A 141 -9.93 -2.11 -4.84
C ALA A 141 -8.80 -1.22 -5.39
N GLY A 142 -9.07 0.06 -5.67
CA GLY A 142 -8.12 1.01 -6.23
C GLY A 142 -8.01 0.97 -7.76
N PHE A 143 -9.02 0.45 -8.44
CA PHE A 143 -9.07 0.41 -9.90
C PHE A 143 -10.21 1.30 -10.42
N SER A 144 -9.89 2.16 -11.40
CA SER A 144 -10.87 2.98 -12.11
C SER A 144 -11.30 2.29 -13.40
N ASP A 145 -12.55 2.50 -13.80
CA ASP A 145 -13.09 2.14 -15.13
C ASP A 145 -13.01 0.65 -15.52
N LEU A 146 -12.91 -0.27 -14.54
CA LEU A 146 -12.98 -1.70 -14.82
C LEU A 146 -14.39 -2.11 -15.24
N GLN A 147 -14.48 -2.85 -16.34
CA GLN A 147 -15.72 -3.51 -16.73
C GLN A 147 -15.86 -4.86 -15.99
N PRO A 148 -17.08 -5.31 -15.68
CA PRO A 148 -17.35 -6.58 -14.98
C PRO A 148 -17.14 -7.81 -15.90
N GLU A 149 -15.97 -7.88 -16.53
CA GLU A 149 -15.56 -8.93 -17.45
C GLU A 149 -14.42 -9.75 -16.83
N PRO A 150 -14.69 -10.97 -16.29
CA PRO A 150 -13.73 -11.71 -15.47
C PRO A 150 -12.35 -11.90 -16.12
N ILE A 151 -12.32 -12.27 -17.41
CA ILE A 151 -11.07 -12.51 -18.14
C ILE A 151 -10.28 -11.21 -18.31
N ALA A 152 -10.96 -10.10 -18.63
CA ALA A 152 -10.31 -8.80 -18.80
C ALA A 152 -9.71 -8.30 -17.48
N ILE A 153 -10.45 -8.43 -16.38
CA ILE A 153 -10.01 -8.05 -15.03
C ILE A 153 -8.70 -8.76 -14.65
N LEU A 154 -8.56 -10.03 -15.01
CA LEU A 154 -7.38 -10.87 -14.72
C LEU A 154 -6.22 -10.66 -15.71
N SER A 155 -6.48 -10.13 -16.90
CA SER A 155 -5.49 -10.03 -17.99
C SER A 155 -4.58 -8.81 -17.91
N HIS A 156 -4.94 -7.78 -17.14
CA HIS A 156 -4.06 -6.62 -16.95
C HIS A 156 -3.04 -6.89 -15.84
N PRO A 157 -1.72 -6.82 -16.11
CA PRO A 157 -0.71 -6.98 -15.06
C PRO A 157 -0.83 -5.83 -14.05
N PRO A 158 -0.38 -6.03 -12.79
CA PRO A 158 -0.23 -4.92 -11.86
C PRO A 158 0.69 -3.88 -12.50
N GLU A 159 0.33 -2.60 -12.47
CA GLU A 159 1.27 -1.52 -12.74
C GLU A 159 2.44 -1.68 -11.77
N THR A 160 3.52 -2.32 -12.21
CA THR A 160 4.82 -2.10 -11.60
C THR A 160 5.12 -0.62 -11.78
N PRO A 161 5.42 0.15 -10.72
CA PRO A 161 5.92 1.50 -10.91
C PRO A 161 7.16 1.37 -11.79
N LYS A 162 7.10 1.97 -12.99
CA LYS A 162 8.28 2.09 -13.85
C LYS A 162 9.38 2.70 -12.99
N PRO A 163 10.59 2.13 -12.93
CA PRO A 163 11.72 2.89 -12.43
C PRO A 163 11.83 4.10 -13.36
N GLU A 164 11.58 5.30 -12.82
CA GLU A 164 11.93 6.53 -13.50
C GLU A 164 13.41 6.44 -13.87
N GLN A 165 13.68 6.25 -15.16
CA GLN A 165 15.00 6.42 -15.71
C GLN A 165 15.29 7.92 -15.62
N ILE A 166 15.99 8.30 -14.56
CA ILE A 166 16.60 9.62 -14.46
C ILE A 166 17.75 9.62 -15.48
N HIS A 167 17.52 10.32 -16.59
CA HIS A 167 18.55 10.75 -17.52
C HIS A 167 19.35 11.92 -16.94
#